data_AF-A0A8T4JG22-F1
#
_entry.id   AF-A0A8T4JG22-F1
#
_cell.length_a   1.000
_cell.length_b   1.000
_cell.length_c   1.000
_cell.angle_alpha   90.00
_cell.angle_beta   90.00
_cell.angle_gamma   90.00
#
_symmetry.space_group_name_H-M   'P 1'
#
loop_
_entity.id
_entity.type
_entity.pdbx_description
1 polymer ?
#
loop_
_entity_poly.entity_id
_entity_poly.type
_entity_poly.pdbx_seq_one_letter_code
_entity_poly.pdbx_strand_id
1 'polypeptide(L)'
;MEFINILAILIVILILGIIIWYLYSLNKKLSNKIDVEKNRFILYKKQLKELDKIDLTKTDLEKLNKLARDFFKERFNMNYSMTYLELANKFKEDRFDERVEFCHLMSDVLYSDKKIDTRDIRRLLMLLSDIIEDYQALG
;
A
#
# COMPACT_ATOMS: atom_id res chain seq x y z
N MET A 1 -48.95 14.65 -33.15
CA MET A 1 -48.69 13.85 -31.93
C MET A 1 -47.55 12.85 -32.14
N GLU A 2 -47.51 12.11 -33.24
CA GLU A 2 -46.45 11.12 -33.51
C GLU A 2 -45.03 11.70 -33.52
N PHE A 3 -44.83 12.89 -34.11
CA PHE A 3 -43.52 13.55 -34.14
C PHE A 3 -42.97 13.88 -32.74
N ILE A 4 -43.83 14.31 -31.82
CA ILE A 4 -43.43 14.62 -30.43
C ILE A 4 -43.00 13.34 -29.71
N ASN A 5 -43.69 12.23 -29.96
CA ASN A 5 -43.34 10.93 -29.38
C ASN A 5 -41.98 10.42 -29.91
N ILE A 6 -41.72 10.57 -31.21
CA ILE A 6 -40.43 10.22 -31.81
C ILE A 6 -39.30 11.06 -31.21
N LEU A 7 -39.51 12.38 -31.06
CA LEU A 7 -38.53 13.28 -30.45
C LEU A 7 -38.22 12.89 -29.00
N ALA A 8 -39.25 12.56 -28.21
CA ALA A 8 -39.10 12.11 -26.83
C ALA A 8 -38.28 10.81 -26.74
N ILE A 9 -38.53 9.84 -27.63
CA ILE A 9 -37.76 8.58 -27.70
C ILE A 9 -36.29 8.87 -28.03
N LEU A 10 -36.01 9.74 -28.99
CA LEU A 10 -34.64 10.11 -29.36
C LEU A 10 -33.89 10.78 -28.20
N ILE A 11 -34.55 11.64 -27.43
CA ILE A 11 -33.97 12.26 -26.23
C ILE A 11 -33.61 11.21 -25.18
N VAL A 12 -34.51 10.26 -24.92
CA VAL A 12 -34.26 9.17 -23.96
C VAL A 12 -33.07 8.31 -24.41
N ILE A 13 -33.01 7.94 -25.69
CA ILE A 13 -31.87 7.19 -26.25
C ILE A 13 -30.56 7.97 -26.08
N LEU A 14 -30.57 9.27 -26.35
CA LEU A 14 -29.39 10.13 -26.19
C LEU A 14 -28.93 10.21 -24.73
N ILE A 15 -29.86 10.37 -23.79
CA ILE A 15 -29.54 10.37 -22.35
C ILE A 15 -28.94 9.03 -21.91
N LEU A 16 -29.54 7.91 -22.34
CA LEU A 16 -29.02 6.57 -22.04
C LEU A 16 -27.62 6.38 -22.62
N GLY A 17 -27.36 6.86 -23.83
CA GLY A 17 -26.03 6.84 -24.45
C GLY A 17 -24.98 7.60 -23.63
N ILE A 18 -25.33 8.79 -23.12
CA ILE A 18 -24.46 9.58 -22.26
C ILE A 18 -24.17 8.86 -20.94
N ILE A 19 -25.18 8.27 -20.30
CA ILE A 19 -25.02 7.53 -19.05
C ILE A 19 -24.10 6.33 -19.25
N ILE A 20 -24.31 5.54 -20.30
CA ILE A 20 -23.47 4.37 -20.63
C ILE A 20 -22.02 4.81 -20.86
N TRP A 21 -21.80 5.88 -21.64
CA TRP A 21 -20.47 6.42 -21.90
C TRP A 21 -19.78 6.90 -20.62
N TYR A 22 -20.51 7.57 -19.74
CA TYR A 22 -19.99 8.03 -18.45
C TYR A 22 -19.58 6.87 -17.54
N LEU A 23 -20.43 5.85 -17.42
CA LEU A 23 -20.14 4.64 -16.65
C LEU A 23 -18.92 3.89 -17.20
N TYR A 24 -18.81 3.78 -18.53
CA TYR A 24 -17.66 3.16 -19.18
C TYR A 24 -16.35 3.91 -18.88
N SER A 25 -16.38 5.24 -18.93
CA SER A 25 -15.23 6.09 -18.60
C SER A 25 -14.80 5.94 -17.14
N LEU A 26 -15.76 5.90 -16.21
CA LEU A 26 -15.48 5.63 -14.79
C LEU A 26 -14.87 4.26 -14.58
N ASN A 27 -15.43 3.21 -15.19
CA ASN A 27 -14.92 1.85 -15.05
C ASN A 27 -13.49 1.71 -15.60
N LYS A 28 -13.21 2.32 -16.76
CA LYS A 28 -11.85 2.34 -17.32
C LYS A 28 -10.84 3.05 -16.41
N LYS A 29 -11.23 4.17 -15.82
CA LYS A 29 -10.39 4.88 -14.83
C LYS A 29 -10.15 4.02 -13.59
N LEU A 30 -11.15 3.29 -13.13
CA LEU A 30 -11.04 2.41 -11.97
C LEU A 30 -10.14 1.21 -12.25
N SER A 31 -10.32 0.54 -13.41
CA SER A 31 -9.46 -0.56 -13.85
C SER A 31 -7.99 -0.15 -13.93
N ASN A 32 -7.70 1.00 -14.53
CA ASN A 32 -6.33 1.50 -14.62
C ASN A 32 -5.72 1.77 -13.24
N LYS A 33 -6.51 2.27 -12.28
CA LYS A 33 -6.04 2.47 -10.90
C LYS A 33 -5.71 1.13 -10.24
N ILE A 34 -6.60 0.14 -10.37
CA ILE A 34 -6.39 -1.20 -9.83
C ILE A 34 -5.12 -1.84 -10.41
N ASP A 35 -4.90 -1.75 -11.72
CA ASP A 35 -3.71 -2.31 -12.36
C ASP A 35 -2.42 -1.63 -11.90
N VAL A 36 -2.44 -0.30 -11.76
CA VAL A 36 -1.30 0.45 -11.21
C VAL A 36 -1.02 0.03 -9.77
N GLU A 37 -2.05 -0.14 -8.94
CA GLU A 37 -1.87 -0.59 -7.56
C GLU A 37 -1.34 -2.01 -7.48
N LYS A 38 -1.89 -2.95 -8.25
CA LYS A 38 -1.37 -4.33 -8.33
C LYS A 38 0.10 -4.35 -8.71
N ASN A 39 0.50 -3.57 -9.70
CA ASN A 39 1.89 -3.47 -10.12
C ASN A 39 2.78 -2.89 -8.99
N ARG A 40 2.30 -1.92 -8.21
CA ARG A 40 3.04 -1.41 -7.03
C ARG A 40 3.23 -2.49 -5.97
N PHE A 41 2.22 -3.30 -5.65
CA PHE A 41 2.36 -4.42 -4.71
C PHE A 41 3.37 -5.46 -5.19
N ILE A 42 3.37 -5.78 -6.48
CA ILE A 42 4.36 -6.68 -7.07
C ILE A 42 5.78 -6.13 -6.90
N LEU A 43 5.97 -4.81 -7.07
CA LEU A 43 7.27 -4.17 -6.84
C LEU A 43 7.72 -4.29 -5.38
N TYR A 44 6.84 -4.02 -4.41
CA TYR A 44 7.16 -4.17 -2.98
C TYR A 44 7.54 -5.61 -2.62
N LYS A 45 6.76 -6.61 -3.08
CA LYS A 45 7.08 -8.03 -2.86
C LYS A 45 8.42 -8.42 -3.49
N LYS A 46 8.72 -7.90 -4.68
CA LYS A 46 10.02 -8.14 -5.34
C LYS A 46 11.17 -7.56 -4.54
N GLN A 47 11.04 -6.31 -4.05
CA GLN A 47 12.06 -5.65 -3.25
C GLN A 47 12.30 -6.36 -1.91
N LEU A 48 11.24 -6.84 -1.25
CA LEU A 48 11.35 -7.69 -0.06
C LEU A 48 12.14 -8.98 -0.34
N LYS A 49 11.82 -9.67 -1.44
CA LYS A 49 12.52 -10.91 -1.82
C LYS A 49 14.00 -10.67 -2.12
N GLU A 50 14.36 -9.51 -2.68
CA GLU A 50 15.76 -9.13 -2.91
C GLU A 50 16.53 -8.86 -1.60
N LEU A 51 15.82 -8.59 -0.51
CA LEU A 51 16.37 -8.41 0.83
C LEU A 51 16.43 -9.71 1.64
N ASP A 52 15.74 -10.78 1.24
CA ASP A 52 15.76 -12.07 1.92
C ASP A 52 17.03 -12.87 1.57
N LYS A 53 18.16 -12.43 2.15
CA LYS A 53 19.49 -13.01 1.95
C LYS A 53 19.99 -13.70 3.22
N ILE A 54 20.92 -14.64 3.03
CA ILE A 54 21.52 -15.40 4.14
C ILE A 54 22.34 -14.47 5.05
N ASP A 55 23.15 -13.59 4.47
CA ASP A 55 23.95 -12.59 5.19
C ASP A 55 23.37 -11.19 4.99
N LEU A 56 22.74 -10.66 6.04
CA LEU A 56 22.10 -9.35 6.05
C LEU A 56 23.07 -8.30 6.59
N THR A 57 23.19 -7.20 5.85
CA THR A 57 24.11 -6.10 6.19
C THR A 57 23.36 -4.88 6.71
N LYS A 58 24.10 -3.91 7.29
CA LYS A 58 23.55 -2.59 7.65
C LYS A 58 22.90 -1.89 6.44
N THR A 59 23.46 -2.07 5.26
CA THR A 59 22.90 -1.52 4.02
C THR A 59 21.55 -2.15 3.67
N ASP A 60 21.33 -3.43 3.99
CA ASP A 60 20.04 -4.08 3.77
C ASP A 60 18.99 -3.61 4.77
N LEU A 61 19.39 -3.33 6.02
CA LEU A 61 18.53 -2.66 7.00
C LEU A 61 18.12 -1.25 6.55
N GLU A 62 19.04 -0.46 5.99
CA GLU A 62 18.73 0.87 5.45
C GLU A 62 17.75 0.80 4.27
N LYS A 63 17.91 -0.19 3.38
CA LYS A 63 16.96 -0.46 2.30
C LYS A 63 15.59 -0.87 2.84
N LEU A 64 15.55 -1.72 3.87
CA LEU A 64 14.31 -2.14 4.51
C LEU A 64 13.59 -0.97 5.18
N ASN A 65 14.32 -0.13 5.91
CA ASN A 65 13.80 1.12 6.49
C ASN A 65 13.19 2.00 5.40
N LYS A 66 13.94 2.27 4.32
CA LYS A 66 13.42 3.05 3.18
C LYS A 66 12.15 2.43 2.58
N LEU A 67 12.15 1.12 2.35
CA LEU A 67 11.02 0.39 1.80
C LEU A 67 9.77 0.54 2.67
N ALA A 68 9.91 0.32 3.97
CA ALA A 68 8.82 0.47 4.94
C ALA A 68 8.31 1.91 4.98
N ARG A 69 9.21 2.90 4.94
CA ARG A 69 8.85 4.33 4.94
C ARG A 69 8.08 4.74 3.70
N ASP A 70 8.54 4.31 2.53
CA ASP A 70 7.86 4.55 1.27
C ASP A 70 6.48 3.91 1.29
N PHE A 71 6.37 2.65 1.76
CA PHE A 71 5.10 1.97 1.91
C PHE A 71 4.15 2.69 2.87
N PHE A 72 4.61 3.08 4.07
CA PHE A 72 3.75 3.75 5.06
C PHE A 72 3.31 5.14 4.62
N LYS A 73 4.18 5.88 3.92
CA LYS A 73 3.83 7.15 3.32
C LYS A 73 2.75 6.97 2.25
N GLU A 74 2.92 6.01 1.36
CA GLU A 74 1.98 5.78 0.26
C GLU A 74 0.63 5.23 0.71
N ARG A 75 0.62 4.31 1.68
CA ARG A 75 -0.58 3.55 2.06
C ARG A 75 -1.33 4.08 3.28
N PHE A 76 -0.61 4.67 4.21
CA PHE A 76 -1.19 5.20 5.45
C PHE A 76 -1.09 6.73 5.54
N ASN A 77 -0.65 7.40 4.47
CA ASN A 77 -0.45 8.84 4.42
C ASN A 77 0.40 9.36 5.59
N MET A 78 1.39 8.57 6.00
CA MET A 78 2.27 8.90 7.12
C MET A 78 3.38 9.84 6.69
N ASN A 79 3.79 10.75 7.58
CA ASN A 79 4.91 11.63 7.30
C ASN A 79 6.24 10.85 7.42
N TYR A 80 7.08 10.95 6.39
CA TYR A 80 8.39 10.31 6.33
C TYR A 80 9.29 10.70 7.52
N SER A 81 9.12 11.91 8.08
CA SER A 81 9.92 12.41 9.21
C SER A 81 9.53 11.83 10.56
N MET A 82 8.40 11.13 10.68
CA MET A 82 7.97 10.56 11.97
C MET A 82 8.96 9.51 12.44
N THR A 83 9.17 9.37 13.73
CA THR A 83 9.92 8.23 14.29
C THR A 83 9.08 6.95 14.22
N TYR A 84 9.73 5.79 14.32
CA TYR A 84 8.97 4.53 14.38
C TYR A 84 8.11 4.44 15.65
N LEU A 85 8.52 5.05 16.75
CA LEU A 85 7.69 5.14 17.96
C LEU A 85 6.42 5.97 17.74
N GLU A 86 6.51 7.09 17.00
CA GLU A 86 5.33 7.88 16.63
C GLU A 86 4.41 7.13 15.66
N LEU A 87 4.98 6.36 14.72
CA LEU A 87 4.20 5.49 13.83
C LEU A 87 3.47 4.40 14.62
N ALA A 88 4.13 3.76 15.60
CA ALA A 88 3.52 2.76 16.48
C ALA A 88 2.32 3.35 17.24
N ASN A 89 2.46 4.56 17.79
CA ASN A 89 1.36 5.23 18.48
C ASN A 89 0.15 5.45 17.56
N LYS A 90 0.36 5.85 16.31
CA LYS A 90 -0.73 5.97 15.33
C LYS A 90 -1.37 4.62 15.00
N PHE A 91 -0.59 3.58 14.75
CA PHE A 91 -1.14 2.26 14.44
C PHE A 91 -1.87 1.60 15.61
N LYS A 92 -1.54 1.98 16.84
CA LYS A 92 -2.21 1.50 18.06
C LYS A 92 -3.65 2.01 18.18
N GLU A 93 -3.92 3.23 17.70
CA GLU A 93 -5.28 3.78 17.66
C GLU A 93 -6.20 2.94 16.75
N ASP A 94 -5.61 2.30 15.74
CA ASP A 94 -6.32 1.52 14.73
C ASP A 94 -6.34 -0.01 15.00
N ARG A 95 -5.80 -0.48 16.14
CA ARG A 95 -5.71 -1.90 16.55
C ARG A 95 -4.94 -2.83 15.58
N PHE A 96 -3.88 -2.34 14.94
CA PHE A 96 -3.02 -3.16 14.07
C PHE A 96 -1.75 -3.62 14.79
N ASP A 97 -1.83 -4.75 15.49
CA ASP A 97 -0.77 -5.23 16.37
C ASP A 97 0.54 -5.56 15.63
N GLU A 98 0.51 -6.12 14.41
CA GLU A 98 1.74 -6.41 13.65
C GLU A 98 2.49 -5.13 13.23
N ARG A 99 1.75 -4.05 12.93
CA ARG A 99 2.34 -2.77 12.52
C ARG A 99 3.03 -2.09 13.70
N VAL A 100 2.44 -2.19 14.88
CA VAL A 100 3.01 -1.71 16.14
C VAL A 100 4.28 -2.51 16.46
N GLU A 101 4.22 -3.84 16.36
CA GLU A 101 5.38 -4.70 16.57
C GLU A 101 6.53 -4.37 15.62
N PHE A 102 6.25 -4.23 14.33
CA PHE A 102 7.25 -3.85 13.33
C PHE A 102 7.92 -2.52 13.68
N CYS A 103 7.13 -1.53 14.08
CA CYS A 103 7.65 -0.21 14.44
C CYS A 103 8.55 -0.26 15.67
N HIS A 104 8.16 -1.00 16.72
CA HIS A 104 9.02 -1.17 17.90
C HIS A 104 10.32 -1.89 17.56
N LEU A 105 10.24 -3.02 16.86
CA LEU A 105 11.43 -3.79 16.48
C LEU A 105 12.37 -2.97 15.58
N MET A 106 11.83 -2.22 14.62
CA MET A 106 12.64 -1.38 13.73
C MET A 106 13.30 -0.23 14.50
N SER A 107 12.60 0.36 15.46
CA SER A 107 13.18 1.36 16.36
C SER A 107 14.35 0.78 17.17
N ASP A 108 14.15 -0.39 17.76
CA ASP A 108 15.19 -1.05 18.56
C ASP A 108 16.41 -1.41 17.71
N VAL A 109 16.21 -1.92 16.50
CA VAL A 109 17.31 -2.30 15.60
C VAL A 109 18.06 -1.08 15.06
N LEU A 110 17.40 0.05 14.82
CA LEU A 110 18.04 1.28 14.33
C LEU A 110 18.79 2.06 15.41
N TYR A 111 18.31 2.03 16.66
CA TYR A 111 18.82 2.87 17.74
C TYR A 111 19.54 2.11 18.85
N SER A 112 19.54 0.77 18.85
CA SER A 112 20.38 0.03 19.80
C SER A 112 21.84 0.02 19.33
N ASP A 113 22.76 0.22 20.27
CA ASP A 113 24.20 0.03 20.04
C ASP A 113 24.59 -1.45 19.85
N LYS A 114 23.60 -2.34 19.69
CA LYS A 114 23.83 -3.78 19.54
C LYS A 114 24.24 -4.09 18.11
N LYS A 115 25.08 -5.12 17.98
CA LYS A 115 25.41 -5.68 16.66
C LYS A 115 24.12 -6.20 16.03
N ILE A 116 23.86 -5.77 14.80
CA ILE A 116 22.70 -6.19 14.01
C ILE A 116 22.60 -7.72 14.00
N ASP A 117 21.50 -8.27 14.54
CA ASP A 117 21.18 -9.69 14.48
C ASP A 117 20.41 -9.98 13.19
N THR A 118 20.90 -10.90 12.37
CA THR A 118 20.24 -11.38 11.15
C THR A 118 18.82 -11.88 11.42
N ARG A 119 18.56 -12.41 12.62
CA ARG A 119 17.22 -12.88 13.02
C ARG A 119 16.24 -11.72 13.16
N ASP A 120 16.66 -10.58 13.69
CA ASP A 120 15.80 -9.40 13.85
C ASP A 120 15.44 -8.81 12.49
N ILE A 121 16.39 -8.72 11.56
CA ILE A 121 16.09 -8.27 10.19
C ILE A 121 15.14 -9.25 9.48
N ARG A 122 15.32 -10.56 9.63
CA ARG A 122 14.37 -11.53 9.06
C ARG A 122 12.97 -11.38 9.64
N ARG A 123 12.86 -11.14 10.94
CA ARG A 123 11.57 -10.86 11.59
C ARG A 123 10.95 -9.56 11.04
N LEU A 124 11.74 -8.50 10.85
CA LEU A 124 11.28 -7.27 10.22
C LEU A 124 10.81 -7.48 8.78
N LEU A 125 11.52 -8.29 7.99
CA LEU A 125 11.11 -8.64 6.63
C LEU A 125 9.78 -9.39 6.61
N MET A 126 9.61 -10.36 7.50
CA MET A 126 8.36 -11.12 7.66
C MET A 126 7.20 -10.20 8.05
N LEU A 127 7.36 -9.41 9.12
CA LEU A 127 6.34 -8.46 9.56
C LEU A 127 5.96 -7.46 8.47
N LEU A 128 6.93 -6.91 7.73
CA LEU A 128 6.64 -5.99 6.64
C LEU A 128 5.91 -6.70 5.48
N SER A 129 6.27 -7.95 5.20
CA SER A 129 5.55 -8.77 4.21
C SER A 129 4.10 -8.95 4.61
N ASP A 130 3.85 -9.37 5.86
CA ASP A 130 2.50 -9.59 6.40
C ASP A 130 1.67 -8.30 6.33
N ILE A 131 2.23 -7.16 6.75
CA ILE A 131 1.57 -5.85 6.67
C ILE A 131 1.19 -5.48 5.23
N ILE A 132 2.05 -5.79 4.25
CA ILE A 132 1.78 -5.52 2.83
C ILE A 132 0.68 -6.43 2.31
N GLU A 133 0.68 -7.71 2.70
CA GLU A 133 -0.33 -8.69 2.28
C GLU A 133 -1.70 -8.40 2.90
N ASP A 134 -1.76 -8.06 4.18
CA ASP A 134 -2.98 -7.65 4.86
C ASP A 134 -3.60 -6.41 4.22
N TYR A 135 -2.77 -5.42 3.89
CA TYR A 135 -3.27 -4.24 3.19
C TYR A 135 -3.79 -4.60 1.79
N GLN A 136 -3.12 -5.51 1.07
CA GLN A 136 -3.57 -5.98 -0.24
C GLN A 136 -4.91 -6.75 -0.14
N ALA A 137 -5.16 -7.48 0.95
CA ALA A 137 -6.41 -8.20 1.16
C ALA A 137 -7.61 -7.30 1.49
N LEU A 138 -7.34 -6.10 2.02
CA LEU A 138 -8.36 -5.11 2.39
C LEU A 138 -8.82 -4.21 1.23
N GLY A 139 -8.08 -4.16 0.12
CA GLY A 139 -8.34 -3.32 -1.05
C GLY A 139 -8.84 -4.09 -2.27
#